data_AF-A0A520AEP5-F1
#
_entry.id   AF-A0A520AEP5-F1
#
_cell.length_a   1.000
_cell.length_b   1.000
_cell.length_c   1.000
_cell.angle_alpha   90.00
_cell.angle_beta   90.00
_cell.angle_gamma   90.00
#
_symmetry.space_group_name_H-M   'P 1'
#
loop_
_entity.id
_entity.type
_entity.pdbx_description
1 polymer ?
#
loop_
_entity_poly.entity_id
_entity_poly.type
_entity_poly.pdbx_seq_one_letter_code
_entity_poly.pdbx_strand_id
1 'polypeptide(L)' 'SVFCSAQDEQGFMWFGTKDGLNRFDGYQFKTYRHDATRPGSLGNDLVYVLHRDASNRLWIGTNRGVYLYLPKIG' A
#
# COMPACT_ATOMS: atom_id res chain seq x y z
N SER A 1 -9.16 -8.49 8.31
CA SER A 1 -10.01 -8.42 7.10
C SER A 1 -9.23 -7.75 6.00
N VAL A 2 -9.33 -8.29 4.77
CA VAL A 2 -8.79 -7.69 3.56
C VAL A 2 -9.95 -7.02 2.83
N PHE A 3 -9.79 -5.75 2.44
CA PHE A 3 -10.84 -4.99 1.74
C PHE A 3 -10.60 -4.94 0.23
N CYS A 4 -9.34 -4.94 -0.17
CA CYS A 4 -8.93 -4.90 -1.57
C CYS A 4 -7.57 -5.58 -1.75
N SER A 5 -7.31 -6.01 -2.97
CA SER A 5 -6.01 -6.52 -3.41
C SER A 5 -5.62 -5.98 -4.77
N ALA A 6 -4.32 -5.93 -5.03
CA ALA A 6 -3.75 -5.58 -6.33
C ALA A 6 -2.42 -6.33 -6.52
N GLN A 7 -1.97 -6.46 -7.76
CA GLN A 7 -0.62 -6.88 -8.09
C GLN A 7 0.10 -5.73 -8.78
N ASP A 8 1.35 -5.46 -8.41
CA ASP A 8 2.18 -4.48 -9.12
C ASP A 8 2.96 -5.12 -10.28
N GLU A 9 3.65 -4.28 -11.05
CA GLU A 9 4.43 -4.74 -12.21
C GLU A 9 5.66 -5.58 -11.83
N GLN A 10 6.13 -5.49 -10.58
CA GLN A 10 7.21 -6.34 -10.07
C GLN A 10 6.70 -7.71 -9.60
N GLY A 11 5.39 -7.95 -9.66
CA GLY A 11 4.74 -9.19 -9.25
C GLY A 11 4.40 -9.25 -7.77
N PHE A 12 4.67 -8.20 -6.98
CA PHE A 12 4.28 -8.17 -5.58
C PHE A 12 2.77 -8.11 -5.43
N MET A 13 2.23 -8.89 -4.50
CA MET A 13 0.82 -8.85 -4.14
C MET A 13 0.59 -7.84 -3.01
N TRP A 14 -0.40 -6.99 -3.17
CA TRP A 14 -0.74 -5.94 -2.22
C TRP A 14 -2.13 -6.15 -1.66
N PHE A 15 -2.30 -5.85 -0.38
CA PHE A 15 -3.55 -6.04 0.34
C PHE A 15 -3.84 -4.83 1.23
N GLY A 16 -4.97 -4.17 0.97
CA GLY A 16 -5.51 -3.13 1.84
C GLY A 16 -6.31 -3.75 2.98
N THR A 17 -6.00 -3.38 4.22
CA THR A 17 -6.62 -3.95 5.42
C THR A 17 -7.03 -2.88 6.40
N LYS A 18 -7.61 -3.30 7.54
CA LYS A 18 -7.89 -2.40 8.67
C LYS A 18 -6.64 -1.98 9.45
N ASP A 19 -5.52 -2.67 9.24
CA ASP A 19 -4.28 -2.55 10.02
C ASP A 19 -3.07 -2.39 9.08
N GLY A 20 -3.23 -1.51 8.10
CA GLY A 20 -2.18 -1.10 7.18
C GLY A 20 -2.27 -1.74 5.79
N LEU A 21 -1.30 -1.33 4.97
CA LEU A 21 -1.04 -1.88 3.65
C LEU A 21 -0.03 -3.01 3.76
N ASN A 22 -0.37 -4.18 3.26
CA ASN A 22 0.50 -5.35 3.29
C ASN A 22 1.00 -5.68 1.89
N ARG A 23 2.32 -5.81 1.73
CA ARG A 23 2.96 -6.29 0.50
C ARG A 23 3.52 -7.68 0.73
N PHE A 24 3.21 -8.60 -0.17
CA PHE A 24 3.70 -9.98 -0.16
C PHE A 24 4.59 -10.24 -1.37
N ASP A 25 5.74 -10.84 -1.14
CA ASP A 25 6.74 -11.17 -2.18
C ASP A 25 6.75 -12.63 -2.62
N GLY A 26 5.79 -13.43 -2.15
CA GLY A 26 5.77 -14.88 -2.35
C GLY A 26 6.31 -15.66 -1.14
N TYR A 27 7.04 -15.01 -0.24
CA TYR A 27 7.64 -15.62 0.93
C TYR A 27 7.29 -14.89 2.22
N GLN A 28 7.31 -13.57 2.21
CA GLN A 28 7.19 -12.71 3.38
C GLN A 28 6.23 -11.54 3.14
N PHE A 29 5.61 -11.11 4.24
CA PHE A 29 4.81 -9.89 4.28
C PHE A 29 5.64 -8.72 4.83
N LYS A 30 5.50 -7.57 4.18
CA LYS A 30 5.92 -6.28 4.70
C LYS A 30 4.70 -5.39 4.90
N THR A 31 4.50 -4.91 6.12
CA THR A 31 3.38 -4.02 6.46
C THR A 31 3.83 -2.57 6.53
N TYR A 32 3.06 -1.70 5.88
CA TYR A 32 3.18 -0.25 5.96
C TYR A 32 2.01 0.29 6.78
N ARG A 33 2.34 1.01 7.85
CA ARG A 33 1.39 1.63 8.79
C ARG A 33 1.59 3.13 8.86
N HIS A 34 0.60 3.81 9.43
CA HIS A 34 0.72 5.20 9.85
C HIS A 34 1.80 5.34 10.93
N ASP A 35 2.66 6.34 10.76
CA ASP A 35 3.68 6.73 11.74
C ASP A 35 3.80 8.25 11.73
N ALA A 36 3.27 8.89 12.77
CA ALA A 36 3.24 10.35 12.92
C ALA A 36 4.64 10.97 12.97
N THR A 37 5.69 10.19 13.27
CA THR A 37 7.07 10.67 13.34
C THR A 37 7.84 10.48 12.03
N ARG A 38 7.25 9.78 11.05
CA ARG A 38 7.89 9.44 9.79
C ARG A 38 7.18 10.10 8.60
N PRO A 39 7.76 11.17 8.03
CA PRO A 39 7.29 11.75 6.79
C PRO A 39 7.20 10.68 5.68
N GLY A 40 6.10 10.67 4.93
CA GLY A 40 5.85 9.69 3.88
C GLY A 40 5.26 8.35 4.35
N SER A 41 4.95 8.19 5.65
CA SER A 41 4.07 7.11 6.11
C SER A 41 2.62 7.35 5.64
N LEU A 42 1.78 6.32 5.75
CA LEU A 42 0.35 6.48 5.48
C LEU A 42 -0.28 7.46 6.48
N GLY A 43 -1.34 8.18 6.11
CA GLY A 43 -2.08 9.00 7.08
C GLY A 43 -3.08 8.23 7.94
N ASN A 44 -3.34 6.95 7.62
CA ASN A 44 -4.16 6.05 8.41
C ASN A 44 -3.85 4.58 8.06
N ASP A 45 -4.08 3.66 9.00
CA ASP A 45 -3.92 2.22 8.79
C ASP A 45 -5.09 1.60 8.02
N LEU A 46 -6.26 2.24 8.02
CA LEU A 46 -7.44 1.75 7.33
C LEU A 46 -7.34 2.03 5.83
N VAL A 47 -6.95 1.00 5.07
CA VAL A 47 -6.78 1.05 3.62
C VAL A 47 -8.00 0.45 2.92
N TYR A 48 -8.76 1.28 2.22
CA TYR A 48 -10.01 0.86 1.58
C TYR A 48 -9.81 0.36 0.15
N VAL A 49 -8.94 1.02 -0.61
CA VAL A 49 -8.78 0.75 -2.04
C VAL A 49 -7.32 0.84 -2.46
N LEU A 50 -6.97 -0.03 -3.40
CA LEU A 50 -5.72 -0.01 -4.15
C LEU A 50 -6.05 0.18 -5.62
N HIS A 51 -5.34 1.06 -6.30
CA HIS A 51 -5.52 1.30 -7.73
C HIS A 51 -4.16 1.35 -8.42
N ARG A 52 -4.01 0.55 -9.47
CA ARG A 52 -2.85 0.60 -10.35
C ARG A 52 -3.21 1.43 -11.57
N ASP A 53 -2.50 2.55 -11.77
CA ASP A 53 -2.74 3.40 -12.93
C ASP A 53 -2.06 2.86 -14.21
N ALA A 54 -2.30 3.54 -15.33
CA ALA A 54 -1.73 3.17 -16.63
C ALA A 54 -0.19 3.30 -16.71
N SER A 55 0.43 3.99 -15.75
CA SER A 55 1.89 4.08 -15.61
C SER A 55 2.44 3.07 -14.59
N ASN A 56 1.65 2.03 -14.27
CA ASN A 56 1.97 0.97 -13.32
C ASN A 56 2.27 1.45 -11.89
N ARG A 57 1.83 2.67 -11.53
CA ARG A 57 2.01 3.17 -10.16
C ARG A 57 0.87 2.69 -9.28
N LEU A 58 1.20 2.34 -8.04
CA LEU A 58 0.24 1.91 -7.05
C LEU A 58 -0.24 3.09 -6.20
N TRP A 59 -1.52 3.36 -6.26
CA TRP A 59 -2.23 4.34 -5.44
C TRP A 59 -2.97 3.66 -4.29
N ILE A 60 -2.93 4.29 -3.11
CA ILE A 60 -3.49 3.79 -1.85
C ILE A 60 -4.54 4.80 -1.36
N GLY A 61 -5.79 4.37 -1.23
CA GLY A 61 -6.85 5.18 -0.65
C GLY A 61 -7.13 4.81 0.81
N THR A 62 -7.07 5.81 1.69
CA THR A 62 -7.47 5.72 3.10
C THR A 62 -8.56 6.75 3.41
N ASN A 63 -9.13 6.72 4.62
CA ASN A 63 -10.04 7.79 5.08
C ASN A 63 -9.34 9.14 5.32
N ARG A 64 -8.00 9.20 5.26
CA ARG A 64 -7.21 10.42 5.48
C ARG A 64 -6.59 10.98 4.19
N GLY A 65 -6.77 10.31 3.06
CA GLY A 65 -6.32 10.81 1.76
C GLY A 65 -5.94 9.70 0.76
N VAL A 66 -5.27 10.14 -0.30
CA VAL A 66 -4.74 9.28 -1.36
C VAL A 66 -3.23 9.40 -1.38
N TYR A 67 -2.55 8.26 -1.42
CA TYR A 67 -1.10 8.14 -1.33
C TYR A 67 -0.56 7.38 -2.54
N LEU A 68 0.68 7.68 -2.94
CA LEU A 68 1.38 6.99 -4.01
C LEU A 68 2.51 6.15 -3.41
N TYR A 69 2.58 4.86 -3.75
CA TYR A 69 3.73 4.05 -3.41
C TYR A 69 4.91 4.40 -4.33
N LEU A 70 6.01 4.84 -3.73
CA LEU A 70 7.28 5.06 -4.42
C LEU A 70 8.25 3.95 -4.02
N PRO A 71 8.61 3.02 -4.91
CA PRO A 71 9.67 2.07 -4.63
C PRO A 71 10.98 2.83 -4.44
N LYS A 72 11.82 2.38 -3.50
CA LYS A 72 13.20 2.87 -3.42
C LYS A 72 13.89 2.45 -4.72
N ILE A 73 14.29 3.43 -5.53
CA ILE A 73 15.19 3.18 -6.65
C ILE A 73 16.52 2.76 -6.04
N GLY A 74 17.06 1.63 -6.50
CA GLY A 74 18.38 1.14 -6.11
C GLY A 74 19.50 2.02 -6.62
#